data_AF-M2XV74-F1
#
_entry.id   AF-M2XV74-F1
#
_cell.length_a   1.000
_cell.length_b   1.000
_cell.length_c   1.000
_cell.angle_alpha   90.00
_cell.angle_beta   90.00
_cell.angle_gamma   90.00
#
_symmetry.space_group_name_H-M   'P 1'
#
loop_
_entity.id
_entity.type
_entity.pdbx_description
1 polymer ?
#
loop_
_entity_poly.entity_id
_entity_poly.type
_entity_poly.pdbx_seq_one_letter_code
_entity_poly.pdbx_strand_id
1 'polypeptide(L)'
;MTPGQRADDPYLTDSPTAWRVRIRVLDQQGQPAHVESATIERSRAGIARIFAAAFDAVVHAQQAERTVRGLRLQVEHRELGPGSIGLWFDALDERSRFSRLLTHASVWVETVGTLLGSASKELIAVLRGQVMQLDAPADQVLVRPIPGPGGPRSRIELSVPGAAPSRMCSDVWEWIYSDEGERARRDLVAAIAAPGIAKMDIIFYEGQESEHVLQLSSSQRLRDFAAGR
;
A
#
# COMPACT_ATOMS: atom_id res chain seq x y z
N MET A 1 -11.01 23.28 26.09
CA MET A 1 -11.51 23.21 24.70
C MET A 1 -10.47 23.85 23.81
N THR A 2 -9.82 23.07 22.96
CA THR A 2 -8.73 23.53 22.08
C THR A 2 -9.35 24.06 20.77
N PRO A 3 -8.97 25.25 20.29
CA PRO A 3 -9.43 25.74 19.00
C PRO A 3 -8.68 25.02 17.88
N GLY A 4 -9.38 24.33 16.98
CA GLY A 4 -8.76 23.73 15.78
C GLY A 4 -9.52 22.59 15.11
N GLN A 5 -10.50 21.96 15.76
CA GLN A 5 -11.36 20.98 15.10
C GLN A 5 -12.57 21.68 14.48
N ARG A 6 -12.52 21.90 13.16
CA ARG A 6 -13.74 22.11 12.38
C ARG A 6 -14.56 20.82 12.49
N ALA A 7 -15.81 20.95 12.92
CA ALA A 7 -16.76 19.84 13.06
C ALA A 7 -17.33 19.35 11.71
N ASP A 8 -16.79 19.80 10.57
CA ASP A 8 -17.36 19.62 9.23
C ASP A 8 -16.37 19.03 8.20
N ASP A 9 -15.23 18.47 8.60
CA ASP A 9 -14.43 17.67 7.65
C ASP A 9 -15.05 16.27 7.54
N PRO A 10 -15.62 15.87 6.39
CA PRO A 10 -16.15 14.52 6.22
C PRO A 10 -14.99 13.51 6.39
N TYR A 11 -15.23 12.43 7.13
CA TYR A 11 -14.25 11.36 7.31
C TYR A 11 -13.86 10.78 5.95
N LEU A 12 -12.58 10.41 5.76
CA LEU A 12 -12.16 9.73 4.53
C LEU A 12 -12.94 8.42 4.31
N THR A 13 -13.48 7.83 5.38
CA THR A 13 -14.36 6.67 5.30
C THR A 13 -15.58 6.89 4.42
N ASP A 14 -16.03 8.13 4.32
CA ASP A 14 -17.23 8.54 3.59
C ASP A 14 -16.90 9.12 2.19
N SER A 15 -15.61 9.27 1.87
CA SER A 15 -15.18 9.77 0.57
C SER A 15 -15.49 8.77 -0.55
N PRO A 16 -16.11 9.21 -1.67
CA PRO A 16 -16.42 8.35 -2.81
C PRO A 16 -15.17 7.90 -3.58
N THR A 17 -14.03 8.59 -3.41
CA THR A 17 -12.76 8.25 -4.04
C THR A 17 -11.81 7.46 -3.14
N ALA A 18 -12.14 7.33 -1.85
CA ALA A 18 -11.24 6.67 -0.90
C ALA A 18 -10.99 5.21 -1.26
N TRP A 19 -9.72 4.89 -1.50
CA TRP A 19 -9.24 3.53 -1.67
C TRP A 19 -9.02 2.86 -0.31
N ARG A 20 -9.44 1.59 -0.18
CA ARG A 20 -9.54 0.90 1.11
C ARG A 20 -8.63 -0.32 1.17
N VAL A 21 -7.94 -0.48 2.29
CA VAL A 21 -7.21 -1.71 2.63
C VAL A 21 -7.41 -2.05 4.10
N ARG A 22 -7.57 -3.33 4.39
CA ARG A 22 -7.66 -3.84 5.76
C ARG A 22 -6.53 -4.80 6.05
N ILE A 23 -5.93 -4.65 7.23
CA ILE A 23 -5.01 -5.62 7.81
C ILE A 23 -5.78 -6.42 8.86
N ARG A 24 -5.67 -7.74 8.82
CA ARG A 24 -6.21 -8.64 9.84
C ARG A 24 -5.15 -9.67 10.23
N VAL A 25 -4.80 -9.74 11.50
CA VAL A 25 -3.88 -10.76 12.03
C VAL A 25 -4.65 -11.89 12.71
N LEU A 26 -4.16 -13.11 12.51
CA LEU A 26 -4.80 -14.34 12.94
C LEU A 26 -3.84 -15.24 13.73
N ASP A 27 -4.36 -15.91 14.75
CA ASP A 27 -3.65 -16.92 15.54
C ASP A 27 -3.57 -18.28 14.82
N GLN A 28 -3.03 -19.29 15.51
CA GLN A 28 -2.87 -20.65 14.97
C GLN A 28 -4.22 -21.34 14.69
N GLN A 29 -5.28 -20.92 15.37
CA GLN A 29 -6.65 -21.39 15.21
C GLN A 29 -7.41 -20.63 14.10
N GLY A 30 -6.77 -19.63 13.47
CA GLY A 30 -7.38 -18.79 12.46
C GLY A 30 -8.35 -17.76 13.03
N GLN A 31 -8.29 -17.46 14.34
CA GLN A 31 -9.10 -16.45 14.99
C GLN A 31 -8.37 -15.10 15.03
N PRO A 32 -9.10 -13.96 15.03
CA PRO A 32 -8.49 -12.64 15.21
C PRO A 32 -7.64 -12.60 16.47
N ALA A 33 -6.35 -12.31 16.30
CA ALA A 33 -5.40 -12.32 17.39
C ALA A 33 -5.17 -10.90 17.93
N HIS A 34 -4.98 -10.78 19.25
CA HIS A 34 -4.54 -9.53 19.82
C HIS A 34 -3.07 -9.28 19.47
N VAL A 35 -2.78 -8.08 18.98
CA VAL A 35 -1.42 -7.56 18.75
C VAL A 35 -1.30 -6.25 19.50
N GLU A 36 -0.16 -6.02 20.13
CA GLU A 36 0.12 -4.75 20.81
C GLU A 36 -0.10 -3.57 19.84
N SER A 37 -0.77 -2.52 20.31
CA SER A 37 -1.13 -1.36 19.49
C SER A 37 0.09 -0.77 18.76
N ALA A 38 1.26 -0.71 19.42
CA ALA A 38 2.48 -0.21 18.79
C ALA A 38 2.92 -1.04 17.57
N THR A 39 2.69 -2.35 17.58
CA THR A 39 3.12 -3.25 16.51
C THR A 39 2.16 -3.20 15.32
N ILE A 40 0.85 -3.17 15.55
CA ILE A 40 -0.13 -2.99 14.47
C ILE A 40 -0.02 -1.59 13.84
N GLU A 41 0.30 -0.57 14.64
CA GLU A 41 0.58 0.80 14.16
C GLU A 41 1.82 0.87 13.26
N ARG A 42 2.86 0.07 13.55
CA ARG A 42 4.01 -0.07 12.64
C ARG A 42 3.61 -0.69 11.31
N SER A 43 2.86 -1.79 11.32
CA SER A 43 2.33 -2.38 10.07
C SER A 43 1.48 -1.41 9.27
N ARG A 44 0.60 -0.66 9.94
CA ARG A 44 -0.17 0.43 9.32
C ARG A 44 0.75 1.48 8.68
N ALA A 45 1.75 1.97 9.41
CA ALA A 45 2.69 2.97 8.92
C ALA A 45 3.49 2.47 7.71
N GLY A 46 3.92 1.21 7.73
CA GLY A 46 4.61 0.56 6.60
C GLY A 46 3.74 0.53 5.33
N ILE A 47 2.49 0.07 5.44
CA ILE A 47 1.54 0.09 4.31
C ILE A 47 1.33 1.51 3.79
N ALA A 48 1.07 2.46 4.70
CA ALA A 48 0.83 3.84 4.31
C ALA A 48 2.04 4.46 3.60
N ARG A 49 3.26 4.19 4.06
CA ARG A 49 4.47 4.73 3.45
C ARG A 49 4.76 4.14 2.08
N ILE A 50 4.59 2.83 1.91
CA ILE A 50 4.76 2.18 0.60
C ILE A 50 3.69 2.68 -0.38
N PHE A 51 2.43 2.82 0.05
CA PHE A 51 1.38 3.38 -0.79
C PHE A 51 1.67 4.83 -1.19
N ALA A 52 2.19 5.65 -0.27
CA ALA A 52 2.59 7.02 -0.58
C ALA A 52 3.68 7.08 -1.67
N ALA A 53 4.73 6.25 -1.54
CA ALA A 53 5.78 6.19 -2.56
C ALA A 53 5.25 5.69 -3.92
N ALA A 54 4.36 4.71 -3.92
CA ALA A 54 3.68 4.23 -5.12
C ALA A 54 2.80 5.33 -5.76
N PHE A 55 2.06 6.07 -4.94
CA PHE A 55 1.22 7.18 -5.39
C PHE A 55 2.06 8.30 -5.99
N ASP A 56 3.15 8.70 -5.35
CA ASP A 56 4.07 9.71 -5.86
C ASP A 56 4.67 9.30 -7.20
N ALA A 57 5.12 8.04 -7.33
CA ALA A 57 5.64 7.52 -8.60
C ALA A 57 4.59 7.55 -9.73
N VAL A 58 3.35 7.16 -9.43
CA VAL A 58 2.23 7.21 -10.39
C VAL A 58 1.91 8.66 -10.78
N VAL A 59 1.85 9.56 -9.81
CA VAL A 59 1.60 10.99 -10.04
C VAL A 59 2.71 11.61 -10.85
N HIS A 60 3.99 11.29 -10.59
CA HIS A 60 5.11 11.78 -11.38
C HIS A 60 5.08 11.27 -12.82
N ALA A 61 4.76 10.00 -13.04
CA ALA A 61 4.58 9.46 -14.39
C ALA A 61 3.45 10.18 -15.15
N GLN A 62 2.33 10.48 -14.48
CA GLN A 62 1.19 11.21 -15.07
C GLN A 62 1.43 12.73 -15.20
N GLN A 63 2.30 13.31 -14.36
CA GLN A 63 2.75 14.70 -14.45
C GLN A 63 3.62 14.95 -15.68
N ALA A 64 4.41 13.96 -16.10
CA ALA A 64 5.15 14.01 -17.36
C ALA A 64 4.20 14.23 -18.55
N GLU A 65 2.96 13.76 -18.45
CA GLU A 65 1.87 13.92 -19.42
C GLU A 65 1.06 15.22 -19.23
N ARG A 66 1.41 16.04 -18.22
CA ARG A 66 0.78 17.34 -17.83
C ARG A 66 -0.68 17.26 -17.35
N THR A 67 -1.18 16.07 -17.05
CA THR A 67 -2.60 15.85 -16.68
C THR A 67 -2.91 16.16 -15.22
N VAL A 68 -1.91 16.13 -14.33
CA VAL A 68 -2.10 16.17 -12.87
C VAL A 68 -1.14 17.18 -12.21
N ARG A 69 -1.61 18.08 -11.34
CA ARG A 69 -0.78 18.96 -10.49
C ARG A 69 -1.48 19.22 -9.16
N GLY A 70 -0.71 19.44 -8.09
CA GLY A 70 -1.24 19.83 -6.78
C GLY A 70 -2.12 18.76 -6.15
N LEU A 71 -1.58 17.55 -5.98
CA LEU A 71 -2.22 16.47 -5.23
C LEU A 71 -1.39 16.14 -4.01
N ARG A 72 -2.05 15.90 -2.89
CA ARG A 72 -1.41 15.34 -1.69
C ARG A 72 -2.21 14.15 -1.18
N LEU A 73 -1.55 13.04 -0.94
CA LEU A 73 -2.17 11.86 -0.36
C LEU A 73 -2.60 12.15 1.09
N GLN A 74 -3.83 11.79 1.43
CA GLN A 74 -4.34 11.67 2.78
C GLN A 74 -4.57 10.22 3.14
N VAL A 75 -4.29 9.89 4.40
CA VAL A 75 -4.46 8.56 4.95
C VAL A 75 -5.19 8.67 6.27
N GLU A 76 -6.29 7.94 6.40
CA GLU A 76 -7.02 7.75 7.65
C GLU A 76 -7.00 6.26 8.00
N HIS A 77 -7.10 5.93 9.28
CA HIS A 77 -7.19 4.55 9.74
C HIS A 77 -8.17 4.40 10.88
N ARG A 78 -8.69 3.19 11.04
CA ARG A 78 -9.64 2.84 12.10
C ARG A 78 -9.43 1.40 12.56
N GLU A 79 -9.37 1.21 13.87
CA GLU A 79 -9.44 -0.12 14.46
C GLU A 79 -10.85 -0.69 14.25
N LEU A 80 -10.92 -1.90 13.68
CA LEU A 80 -12.17 -2.60 13.35
C LEU A 80 -12.47 -3.75 14.31
N GLY A 81 -11.55 -4.04 15.23
CA GLY A 81 -11.61 -5.12 16.19
C GLY A 81 -10.21 -5.61 16.59
N PRO A 82 -10.11 -6.63 17.47
CA PRO A 82 -8.83 -7.18 17.88
C PRO A 82 -7.99 -7.60 16.67
N GLY A 83 -6.79 -7.03 16.54
CA GLY A 83 -5.87 -7.38 15.46
C GLY A 83 -6.30 -6.95 14.06
N SER A 84 -7.27 -6.05 13.95
CA SER A 84 -7.86 -5.65 12.67
C SER A 84 -7.88 -4.13 12.53
N ILE A 85 -7.27 -3.61 11.46
CA ILE A 85 -7.22 -2.18 11.15
C ILE A 85 -7.58 -1.93 9.69
N GLY A 86 -8.47 -0.97 9.45
CA GLY A 86 -8.77 -0.43 8.12
C GLY A 86 -7.95 0.82 7.85
N LEU A 87 -7.55 1.03 6.60
CA LEU A 87 -6.93 2.25 6.10
C LEU A 87 -7.70 2.76 4.88
N TRP A 88 -7.88 4.07 4.82
CA TRP A 88 -8.52 4.81 3.73
C TRP A 88 -7.52 5.80 3.15
N PHE A 89 -7.34 5.76 1.84
CA PHE A 89 -6.42 6.57 1.09
C PHE A 89 -7.20 7.46 0.13
N ASP A 90 -6.97 8.76 0.18
CA ASP A 90 -7.59 9.71 -0.75
C ASP A 90 -6.62 10.81 -1.17
N ALA A 91 -6.95 11.56 -2.21
CA ALA A 91 -6.11 12.65 -2.69
C ALA A 91 -6.77 14.01 -2.40
N LEU A 92 -6.07 14.85 -1.65
CA LEU A 92 -6.44 16.25 -1.51
C LEU A 92 -6.14 17.03 -2.79
N ASP A 93 -7.12 17.83 -3.22
CA ASP A 93 -6.94 18.84 -4.25
C ASP A 93 -6.23 20.07 -3.68
N GLU A 94 -4.94 20.23 -3.96
CA GLU A 94 -4.13 21.41 -3.60
C GLU A 94 -4.03 22.42 -4.75
N ARG A 95 -4.76 22.22 -5.87
CA ARG A 95 -4.78 23.15 -7.00
C ARG A 95 -5.38 24.49 -6.59
N SER A 96 -4.98 25.55 -7.30
CA SER A 96 -5.54 26.89 -7.08
C SER A 96 -7.06 26.91 -7.33
N ARG A 97 -7.78 27.79 -6.63
CA ARG A 97 -9.25 27.93 -6.79
C ARG A 97 -9.68 28.11 -8.25
N PHE A 98 -8.93 28.91 -9.01
CA PHE A 98 -9.19 29.10 -10.44
C PHE A 98 -9.10 27.79 -11.23
N SER A 99 -8.08 26.98 -10.97
CA SER A 99 -7.91 25.67 -11.64
C SER A 99 -9.04 24.69 -11.28
N ARG A 100 -9.55 24.76 -10.05
CA ARG A 100 -10.69 23.94 -9.61
C ARG A 100 -11.98 24.31 -10.33
N LEU A 101 -12.22 25.60 -10.58
CA LEU A 101 -13.40 26.05 -11.34
C LEU A 101 -13.41 25.56 -12.78
N LEU A 102 -12.22 25.34 -13.36
CA LEU A 102 -12.08 24.87 -14.73
C LEU A 102 -12.18 23.33 -14.88
N THR A 103 -12.14 22.59 -13.76
CA THR A 103 -12.21 21.12 -13.79
C THR A 103 -13.57 20.66 -13.28
N HIS A 104 -14.33 19.93 -14.11
CA HIS A 104 -15.56 19.31 -13.65
C HIS A 104 -15.31 18.32 -12.50
N ALA A 105 -16.21 18.29 -11.52
CA ALA A 105 -16.09 17.42 -10.35
C ALA A 105 -16.01 15.93 -10.71
N SER A 106 -16.71 15.49 -11.76
CA SER A 106 -16.64 14.11 -12.26
C SER A 106 -15.26 13.75 -12.80
N VAL A 107 -14.64 14.64 -13.57
CA VAL A 107 -13.29 14.47 -14.12
C VAL A 107 -12.26 14.37 -12.99
N TRP A 108 -12.43 15.19 -11.95
CA TRP A 108 -11.60 15.11 -10.75
C TRP A 108 -11.72 13.75 -10.07
N VAL A 109 -12.94 13.29 -9.78
CA VAL A 109 -13.20 12.00 -9.13
C VAL A 109 -12.60 10.84 -9.93
N GLU A 110 -12.79 10.84 -11.26
CA GLU A 110 -12.23 9.82 -12.15
C GLU A 110 -10.70 9.82 -12.15
N THR A 111 -10.10 11.02 -12.16
CA THR A 111 -8.64 11.19 -12.12
C THR A 111 -8.08 10.64 -10.81
N VAL A 112 -8.65 11.04 -9.67
CA VAL A 112 -8.22 10.55 -8.35
C VAL A 112 -8.40 9.03 -8.25
N GLY A 113 -9.55 8.50 -8.66
CA GLY A 113 -9.81 7.06 -8.68
C GLY A 113 -8.80 6.28 -9.53
N THR A 114 -8.42 6.82 -10.69
CA THR A 114 -7.40 6.22 -11.57
C THR A 114 -6.02 6.21 -10.93
N LEU A 115 -5.63 7.31 -10.28
CA LEU A 115 -4.34 7.41 -9.60
C LEU A 115 -4.25 6.47 -8.39
N LEU A 116 -5.25 6.48 -7.52
CA LEU A 116 -5.31 5.59 -6.36
C LEU A 116 -5.37 4.12 -6.79
N GLY A 117 -6.16 3.80 -7.81
CA GLY A 117 -6.26 2.46 -8.39
C GLY A 117 -5.00 1.99 -9.12
N SER A 118 -4.12 2.91 -9.54
CA SER A 118 -2.80 2.57 -10.10
C SER A 118 -1.78 2.38 -8.98
N ALA A 119 -1.76 3.28 -7.99
CA ALA A 119 -0.89 3.18 -6.82
C ALA A 119 -1.14 1.90 -6.01
N SER A 120 -2.41 1.49 -5.89
CA SER A 120 -2.78 0.23 -5.22
C SER A 120 -2.21 -1.00 -5.93
N LYS A 121 -2.18 -1.02 -7.26
CA LYS A 121 -1.57 -2.12 -8.04
C LYS A 121 -0.06 -2.19 -7.79
N GLU A 122 0.60 -1.05 -7.68
CA GLU A 122 2.02 -0.98 -7.34
C GLU A 122 2.28 -1.47 -5.90
N LEU A 123 1.44 -1.08 -4.92
CA LEU A 123 1.51 -1.62 -3.55
C LEU A 123 1.32 -3.15 -3.53
N ILE A 124 0.28 -3.67 -4.20
CA ILE A 124 0.04 -5.11 -4.30
C ILE A 124 1.26 -5.82 -4.91
N ALA A 125 1.88 -5.22 -5.93
CA ALA A 125 3.08 -5.75 -6.54
C ALA A 125 4.28 -5.76 -5.57
N VAL A 126 4.51 -4.69 -4.80
CA VAL A 126 5.56 -4.64 -3.77
C VAL A 126 5.34 -5.73 -2.74
N LEU A 127 4.11 -5.89 -2.25
CA LEU A 127 3.78 -6.89 -1.23
C LEU A 127 3.92 -8.32 -1.76
N ARG A 128 3.46 -8.59 -2.98
CA ARG A 128 3.67 -9.89 -3.63
C ARG A 128 5.16 -10.18 -3.85
N GLY A 129 5.93 -9.17 -4.28
CA GLY A 129 7.38 -9.28 -4.44
C GLY A 129 8.08 -9.60 -3.13
N GLN A 130 7.67 -8.95 -2.03
CA GLN A 130 8.15 -9.24 -0.69
C GLN A 130 7.86 -10.70 -0.28
N VAL A 131 6.63 -11.17 -0.51
CA VAL A 131 6.25 -12.57 -0.24
C VAL A 131 7.12 -13.55 -1.03
N MET A 132 7.27 -13.32 -2.34
CA MET A 132 8.11 -14.16 -3.19
C MET A 132 9.55 -14.22 -2.68
N GLN A 133 10.13 -13.09 -2.27
CA GLN A 133 11.50 -13.03 -1.78
C GLN A 133 11.69 -13.72 -0.41
N LEU A 134 10.68 -13.69 0.46
CA LEU A 134 10.76 -14.30 1.78
C LEU A 134 10.53 -15.81 1.73
N ASP A 135 9.56 -16.24 0.92
CA ASP A 135 9.08 -17.63 0.91
C ASP A 135 9.79 -18.51 -0.11
N ALA A 136 10.29 -17.95 -1.23
CA ALA A 136 11.01 -18.73 -2.23
C ALA A 136 12.50 -18.89 -1.89
N PRO A 137 13.15 -19.97 -2.34
CA PRO A 137 14.61 -20.04 -2.39
C PRO A 137 15.19 -18.91 -3.24
N ALA A 138 16.28 -18.28 -2.77
CA ALA A 138 16.84 -17.09 -3.41
C ALA A 138 17.30 -17.34 -4.86
N ASP A 139 17.75 -18.55 -5.17
CA ASP A 139 18.15 -19.01 -6.51
C ASP A 139 16.96 -19.18 -7.48
N GLN A 140 15.73 -19.20 -6.97
CA GLN A 140 14.51 -19.32 -7.77
C GLN A 140 13.84 -17.97 -8.04
N VAL A 141 14.28 -16.89 -7.39
CA VAL A 141 13.73 -15.54 -7.60
C VAL A 141 14.41 -14.91 -8.80
N LEU A 142 13.65 -14.72 -9.88
CA LEU A 142 14.11 -14.01 -11.07
C LEU A 142 13.62 -12.56 -11.02
N VAL A 143 14.54 -11.62 -11.15
CA VAL A 143 14.26 -10.19 -11.27
C VAL A 143 14.73 -9.71 -12.64
N ARG A 144 13.84 -9.11 -13.43
CA ARG A 144 14.20 -8.57 -14.75
C ARG A 144 13.52 -7.24 -15.06
N PRO A 145 14.23 -6.31 -15.73
CA PRO A 145 13.57 -5.15 -16.32
C PRO A 145 12.71 -5.59 -17.50
N ILE A 146 11.52 -5.01 -17.62
CA ILE A 146 10.58 -5.24 -18.71
C ILE A 146 10.05 -3.90 -19.26
N PRO A 147 9.54 -3.87 -20.50
CA PRO A 147 8.88 -2.69 -21.03
C PRO A 147 7.63 -2.29 -20.25
N GLY A 148 7.37 -0.99 -20.17
CA GLY A 148 6.15 -0.41 -19.61
C GLY A 148 5.84 0.97 -20.17
N PRO A 149 4.86 1.69 -19.59
CA PRO A 149 4.41 2.99 -20.09
C PRO A 149 5.53 4.04 -20.19
N GLY A 150 6.53 3.98 -19.32
CA GLY A 150 7.69 4.90 -19.30
C GLY A 150 8.87 4.46 -20.19
N GLY A 151 8.75 3.37 -20.95
CA GLY A 151 9.79 2.90 -21.87
C GLY A 151 10.22 1.44 -21.67
N PRO A 152 11.29 1.00 -22.37
CA PRO A 152 11.66 -0.43 -22.48
C PRO A 152 12.17 -1.07 -21.18
N ARG A 153 12.47 -0.28 -20.14
CA ARG A 153 12.95 -0.74 -18.83
C ARG A 153 12.24 -0.06 -17.66
N SER A 154 11.09 0.56 -17.90
CA SER A 154 10.40 1.36 -16.89
C SER A 154 9.63 0.52 -15.86
N ARG A 155 9.71 -0.81 -15.95
CA ARG A 155 9.07 -1.73 -15.00
C ARG A 155 10.02 -2.86 -14.66
N ILE A 156 9.85 -3.40 -13.47
CA ILE A 156 10.53 -4.59 -12.96
C ILE A 156 9.53 -5.71 -12.82
N GLU A 157 9.88 -6.89 -13.31
CA GLU A 157 9.16 -8.13 -13.07
C GLU A 157 9.94 -9.03 -12.11
N LEU A 158 9.27 -9.48 -11.06
CA LEU A 158 9.69 -10.54 -10.17
C LEU A 158 8.90 -11.80 -10.46
N SER A 159 9.60 -12.91 -10.63
CA SER A 159 9.00 -14.21 -10.93
C SER A 159 9.62 -15.29 -10.07
N VAL A 160 8.78 -16.23 -9.63
CA VAL A 160 9.18 -17.50 -9.03
C VAL A 160 8.39 -18.62 -9.71
N PRO A 161 8.94 -19.84 -9.85
CA PRO A 161 8.24 -20.96 -10.46
C PRO A 161 6.89 -21.24 -9.78
N GLY A 162 5.83 -21.38 -10.58
CA GLY A 162 4.50 -21.73 -10.08
C GLY A 162 3.66 -20.57 -9.50
N ALA A 163 4.18 -19.34 -9.48
CA ALA A 163 3.42 -18.16 -9.05
C ALA A 163 3.23 -17.15 -10.19
N ALA A 164 2.12 -16.39 -10.15
CA ALA A 164 1.90 -15.28 -11.06
C ALA A 164 2.95 -14.17 -10.81
N PRO A 165 3.61 -13.63 -11.84
CA PRO A 165 4.67 -12.65 -11.65
C PRO A 165 4.16 -11.37 -10.97
N SER A 166 5.05 -10.74 -10.19
CA SER A 166 4.83 -9.41 -9.65
C SER A 166 5.48 -8.37 -10.55
N ARG A 167 4.75 -7.33 -10.95
CA ARG A 167 5.24 -6.30 -11.87
C ARG A 167 5.03 -4.92 -11.29
N MET A 168 6.11 -4.17 -11.06
CA MET A 168 6.04 -2.81 -10.51
C MET A 168 6.85 -1.81 -11.33
N CYS A 169 6.61 -0.52 -11.09
CA CYS A 169 7.43 0.57 -11.64
C CYS A 169 8.90 0.44 -11.20
N SER A 170 9.84 0.78 -12.09
CA SER A 170 11.27 0.80 -11.77
C SER A 170 11.59 1.76 -10.62
N ASP A 171 10.93 2.91 -10.55
CA ASP A 171 11.21 3.93 -9.55
C ASP A 171 10.75 3.47 -8.16
N VAL A 172 9.60 2.77 -8.11
CA VAL A 172 9.12 2.12 -6.88
C VAL A 172 10.07 1.01 -6.47
N TRP A 173 10.54 0.20 -7.44
CA TRP A 173 11.54 -0.84 -7.19
C TRP A 173 12.83 -0.26 -6.59
N GLU A 174 13.39 0.81 -7.17
CA GLU A 174 14.59 1.44 -6.65
C GLU A 174 14.35 2.02 -5.24
N TRP A 175 13.20 2.67 -5.03
CA TRP A 175 12.85 3.22 -3.71
C TRP A 175 12.73 2.14 -2.62
N ILE A 176 12.14 0.97 -2.89
CA ILE A 176 11.97 -0.09 -1.87
C ILE A 176 13.30 -0.70 -1.38
N TYR A 177 14.40 -0.48 -2.11
CA TYR A 177 15.76 -0.88 -1.71
C TYR A 177 16.61 0.27 -1.14
N SER A 178 16.05 1.47 -1.03
CA SER A 178 16.63 2.53 -0.20
C SER A 178 16.45 2.22 1.29
N ASP A 179 17.21 2.91 2.16
CA ASP A 179 17.08 2.80 3.62
C ASP A 179 15.65 3.09 4.11
N GLU A 180 14.96 4.02 3.45
CA GLU A 180 13.58 4.37 3.77
C GLU A 180 12.61 3.26 3.34
N GLY A 181 12.75 2.78 2.10
CA GLY A 181 11.93 1.71 1.56
C GLY A 181 12.10 0.40 2.32
N GLU A 182 13.32 0.05 2.70
CA GLU A 182 13.60 -1.12 3.52
C GLU A 182 12.92 -1.00 4.89
N ARG A 183 13.02 0.16 5.55
CA ARG A 183 12.34 0.40 6.82
C ARG A 183 10.82 0.25 6.70
N ALA A 184 10.23 0.81 5.65
CA ALA A 184 8.81 0.68 5.39
C ALA A 184 8.38 -0.78 5.15
N ARG A 185 9.19 -1.58 4.44
CA ARG A 185 8.96 -3.02 4.24
C ARG A 185 9.09 -3.83 5.53
N ARG A 186 10.01 -3.47 6.42
CA ARG A 186 10.12 -4.10 7.76
C ARG A 186 8.92 -3.76 8.63
N ASP A 187 8.52 -2.48 8.64
CA ASP A 187 7.37 -2.02 9.41
C ASP A 187 6.07 -2.68 8.94
N LEU A 188 5.87 -2.78 7.62
CA LEU A 188 4.75 -3.49 7.00
C LEU A 188 4.51 -4.87 7.62
N VAL A 189 5.55 -5.66 7.84
CA VAL A 189 5.44 -7.05 8.33
C VAL A 189 5.59 -7.16 9.86
N ALA A 190 5.62 -6.04 10.58
CA ALA A 190 5.83 -6.05 12.03
C ALA A 190 4.76 -6.87 12.79
N ALA A 191 3.49 -6.76 12.40
CA ALA A 191 2.39 -7.44 13.08
C ALA A 191 2.43 -8.98 12.90
N ILE A 192 2.77 -9.49 11.72
CA ILE A 192 2.92 -10.94 11.48
C ILE A 192 4.19 -11.53 12.15
N ALA A 193 5.15 -10.67 12.49
CA ALA A 193 6.33 -11.07 13.25
C ALA A 193 6.08 -11.13 14.78
N ALA A 194 4.93 -10.66 15.27
CA ALA A 194 4.61 -10.66 16.69
C ALA A 194 4.41 -12.09 17.26
N PRO A 195 4.71 -12.32 18.54
CA PRO A 195 4.46 -13.62 19.18
C PRO A 195 3.00 -14.05 19.09
N GLY A 196 2.75 -15.33 18.83
CA GLY A 196 1.40 -15.90 18.77
C GLY A 196 0.65 -15.66 17.46
N ILE A 197 1.19 -14.85 16.53
CA ILE A 197 0.58 -14.60 15.23
C ILE A 197 1.01 -15.66 14.23
N ALA A 198 0.04 -16.31 13.59
CA ALA A 198 0.29 -17.33 12.59
C ALA A 198 0.14 -16.77 11.17
N LYS A 199 -0.83 -15.88 10.95
CA LYS A 199 -1.16 -15.32 9.64
C LYS A 199 -1.52 -13.84 9.72
N MET A 200 -1.30 -13.13 8.61
CA MET A 200 -1.76 -11.77 8.41
C MET A 200 -2.35 -11.66 7.02
N ASP A 201 -3.62 -11.28 6.96
CA ASP A 201 -4.32 -10.97 5.73
C ASP A 201 -4.23 -9.47 5.46
N ILE A 202 -3.86 -9.12 4.25
CA ILE A 202 -3.96 -7.75 3.72
C ILE A 202 -5.03 -7.79 2.62
N ILE A 203 -6.17 -7.19 2.91
CA ILE A 203 -7.38 -7.21 2.09
C ILE A 203 -7.49 -5.87 1.38
N PHE A 204 -7.28 -5.84 0.07
CA PHE A 204 -7.43 -4.66 -0.78
C PHE A 204 -8.85 -4.62 -1.34
N TYR A 205 -9.40 -3.41 -1.48
CA TYR A 205 -10.76 -3.22 -2.01
C TYR A 205 -11.82 -3.94 -1.16
N GLU A 206 -11.67 -3.92 0.17
CA GLU A 206 -12.57 -4.63 1.09
C GLU A 206 -14.04 -4.29 0.83
N GLY A 207 -14.86 -5.33 0.67
CA GLY A 207 -16.30 -5.21 0.42
C GLY A 207 -16.68 -4.85 -1.01
N GLN A 208 -15.73 -4.89 -1.97
CA GLN A 208 -15.97 -4.72 -3.40
C GLN A 208 -15.88 -6.06 -4.14
N GLU A 209 -16.50 -6.17 -5.33
CA GLU A 209 -16.39 -7.37 -6.18
C GLU A 209 -14.94 -7.69 -6.60
N SER A 210 -14.07 -6.68 -6.60
CA SER A 210 -12.65 -6.80 -6.95
C SER A 210 -11.74 -7.01 -5.73
N GLU A 211 -12.29 -7.45 -4.60
CA GLU A 211 -11.54 -7.71 -3.39
C GLU A 211 -10.35 -8.65 -3.68
N HIS A 212 -9.17 -8.24 -3.21
CA HIS A 212 -7.94 -9.00 -3.35
C HIS A 212 -7.35 -9.25 -1.97
N VAL A 213 -7.11 -10.52 -1.63
CA VAL A 213 -6.51 -10.90 -0.34
C VAL A 213 -5.09 -11.40 -0.58
N LEU A 214 -4.12 -10.74 0.05
CA LEU A 214 -2.75 -11.24 0.17
C LEU A 214 -2.54 -11.78 1.58
N GLN A 215 -2.21 -13.07 1.69
CA GLN A 215 -1.95 -13.72 2.96
C GLN A 215 -0.45 -13.85 3.19
N LEU A 216 0.01 -13.43 4.37
CA LEU A 216 1.35 -13.64 4.89
C LEU A 216 1.31 -14.71 5.97
N SER A 217 2.21 -15.69 5.89
CA SER A 217 2.38 -16.70 6.94
C SER A 217 3.58 -16.36 7.82
N SER A 218 3.44 -16.53 9.13
CA SER A 218 4.57 -16.31 10.05
C SER A 218 5.66 -17.35 9.79
N SER A 219 6.89 -16.88 9.60
CA SER A 219 8.07 -17.73 9.41
C SER A 219 9.25 -17.13 10.15
N GLN A 220 10.29 -17.94 10.40
CA GLN A 220 11.49 -17.42 11.06
C GLN A 220 12.17 -16.35 10.23
N ARG A 221 12.28 -16.54 8.91
CA ARG A 221 12.83 -15.56 7.97
C ARG A 221 12.10 -14.22 8.04
N LEU A 222 10.77 -14.25 8.12
CA LEU A 222 9.97 -13.04 8.23
C LEU A 222 10.23 -12.32 9.56
N ARG A 223 10.32 -13.07 10.66
CA ARG A 223 10.63 -12.50 11.99
C ARG A 223 12.02 -11.87 12.03
N ASP A 224 13.01 -12.52 11.42
CA ASP A 224 14.37 -12.01 11.32
C ASP A 224 14.40 -10.72 10.48
N PHE A 225 13.74 -10.72 9.31
CA PHE A 225 13.62 -9.54 8.46
C PHE A 225 12.93 -8.37 9.18
N ALA A 226 11.81 -8.61 9.87
CA ALA A 226 11.09 -7.60 10.65
C ALA A 226 11.96 -6.99 11.78
N ALA A 227 12.87 -7.78 12.35
CA ALA A 227 13.84 -7.37 13.35
C ALA A 227 15.12 -6.74 12.76
N GLY A 228 15.26 -6.72 11.43
CA GLY A 228 16.44 -6.20 10.73
C GLY A 228 17.68 -7.08 10.84
N ARG A 229 17.47 -8.39 10.94
CA ARG A 229 18.52 -9.42 11.01
C ARG A 229 18.62 -10.20 9.71
#